data_AF-A0A218X697-F1
#
_entry.id   AF-A0A218X697-F1
#
_cell.length_a   1.000
_cell.length_b   1.000
_cell.length_c   1.000
_cell.angle_alpha   90.00
_cell.angle_beta   90.00
_cell.angle_gamma   90.00
#
_symmetry.space_group_name_H-M   'P 1'
#
loop_
_entity.id
_entity.type
_entity.pdbx_description
1 polymer ?
#
loop_
_entity_poly.entity_id
_entity_poly.type
_entity_poly.pdbx_seq_one_letter_code
_entity_poly.pdbx_strand_id
1 'polypeptide(L)'
;MGGLWEILKRERERVAAMGGFWECGEIAEMIGGLWETLMHPDEIYLLIKLGLRICTSENRTPPESQLAFCYKVIPKITLAYRLVPSLEQVDPKMVNAVAIFYFVLRALDTVEDDMSLSSEVKKQILENFHNHLYDHDWHFSCGSSKYHRALMDQFHLIRQAFLELDNSYQEVIKDVTKTMGAGMATFIDKEIVTIKDWNEYGHYVAGIVAVALLKMYFQPSRIEDLDSEYNLMAYSCAIFVMKVDMIQDYLQDINEIPSPRMFWPREIWSKYVYKLEDLKYEENSVKAVQCLNDMVTSSLVHAEDCLKFLSASVDPSVFQVGAFILVQQFGTLALCYNNINVFRSKVGPRLGLNAKIIERTRTMSDVYGAFFEFCNLMKSKVDKHDPNATETVSRLEAIQKICMDSGMLNYRKFYIIRSQKGYNSILIVGLSVLILSIVAYLSARRLVI
;
A
#
# COMPACT_ATOMS: atom_id res chain seq x y z
N MET A 1 2.95 -2.23 1.95
CA MET A 1 2.04 -3.18 1.26
C MET A 1 0.58 -3.01 1.72
N GLY A 2 0.29 -2.17 2.73
CA GLY A 2 -1.07 -1.93 3.26
C GLY A 2 -1.97 -1.14 2.29
N GLY A 3 -1.45 -0.08 1.64
CA GLY A 3 -2.23 0.73 0.71
C GLY A 3 -2.74 0.00 -0.54
N LEU A 4 -2.03 -1.04 -1.01
CA LEU A 4 -2.49 -1.90 -2.11
C LEU A 4 -3.58 -2.89 -1.65
N TRP A 5 -3.43 -3.42 -0.45
CA TRP A 5 -4.33 -4.40 0.17
C TRP A 5 -5.75 -3.83 0.34
N GLU A 6 -5.85 -2.54 0.70
CA GLU A 6 -7.12 -1.82 0.88
C GLU A 6 -7.82 -1.43 -0.46
N ILE A 7 -7.07 -1.31 -1.57
CA ILE A 7 -7.62 -1.13 -2.93
C ILE A 7 -8.24 -2.43 -3.44
N LEU A 8 -7.60 -3.57 -3.16
CA LEU A 8 -8.01 -4.90 -3.62
C LEU A 8 -9.12 -5.53 -2.76
N LYS A 9 -9.20 -5.13 -1.47
CA LYS A 9 -10.36 -5.41 -0.60
C LYS A 9 -11.66 -4.85 -1.19
N ARG A 10 -11.63 -3.60 -1.68
CA ARG A 10 -12.74 -2.92 -2.36
C ARG A 10 -13.18 -3.59 -3.66
N GLU A 11 -12.25 -4.07 -4.49
CA GLU A 11 -12.61 -4.66 -5.80
C GLU A 11 -13.34 -5.99 -5.66
N ARG A 12 -13.06 -6.83 -4.65
CA ARG A 12 -13.90 -8.02 -4.42
C ARG A 12 -15.28 -7.68 -3.88
N GLU A 13 -15.42 -6.65 -3.05
CA GLU A 13 -16.76 -6.21 -2.58
C GLU A 13 -17.58 -5.64 -3.74
N ARG A 14 -16.95 -4.87 -4.64
CA ARG A 14 -17.59 -4.33 -5.86
C ARG A 14 -17.89 -5.39 -6.93
N VAL A 15 -17.01 -6.35 -7.15
CA VAL A 15 -17.20 -7.43 -8.13
C VAL A 15 -18.14 -8.53 -7.58
N ALA A 16 -18.17 -8.76 -6.26
CA ALA A 16 -19.17 -9.63 -5.64
C ALA A 16 -20.57 -9.02 -5.64
N ALA A 17 -20.70 -7.69 -5.49
CA ALA A 17 -21.96 -6.97 -5.68
C ALA A 17 -22.48 -7.07 -7.14
N MET A 18 -21.59 -7.19 -8.13
CA MET A 18 -21.96 -7.48 -9.52
C MET A 18 -22.49 -8.91 -9.76
N GLY A 19 -22.46 -9.78 -8.75
CA GLY A 19 -22.75 -11.21 -8.86
C GLY A 19 -24.01 -11.71 -8.14
N GLY A 20 -24.81 -10.87 -7.47
CA GLY A 20 -26.05 -11.33 -6.87
C GLY A 20 -26.83 -10.30 -6.04
N PHE A 21 -28.07 -10.05 -6.46
CA PHE A 21 -29.18 -9.39 -5.75
C PHE A 21 -28.89 -8.03 -5.09
N TRP A 22 -29.26 -6.97 -5.82
CA TRP A 22 -29.02 -5.56 -5.49
C TRP A 22 -29.98 -4.99 -4.43
N GLU A 23 -29.46 -4.23 -3.48
CA GLU A 23 -30.22 -3.27 -2.65
C GLU A 23 -29.84 -1.81 -3.00
N CYS A 24 -30.77 -0.87 -2.82
CA CYS A 24 -30.73 0.52 -3.33
C CYS A 24 -29.49 1.38 -2.98
N GLY A 25 -28.58 0.93 -2.12
CA GLY A 25 -27.32 1.63 -1.80
C GLY A 25 -26.21 1.47 -2.86
N GLU A 26 -26.22 0.38 -3.64
CA GLU A 26 -25.11 0.02 -4.55
C GLU A 26 -25.17 0.77 -5.90
N ILE A 27 -26.35 1.30 -6.26
CA ILE A 27 -26.56 2.09 -7.49
C ILE A 27 -25.83 3.43 -7.41
N ALA A 28 -25.75 4.04 -6.22
CA ALA A 28 -25.03 5.30 -6.01
C ALA A 28 -23.51 5.13 -6.17
N GLU A 29 -22.93 4.00 -5.74
CA GLU A 29 -21.51 3.70 -5.92
C GLU A 29 -21.16 3.38 -7.39
N MET A 30 -22.04 2.69 -8.12
CA MET A 30 -21.88 2.44 -9.55
C MET A 30 -21.88 3.74 -10.37
N ILE A 31 -22.80 4.67 -10.06
CA ILE A 31 -22.87 5.99 -10.70
C ILE A 31 -21.64 6.84 -10.35
N GLY A 32 -21.16 6.77 -9.11
CA GLY A 32 -19.93 7.45 -8.67
C GLY A 32 -18.68 6.97 -9.40
N GLY A 33 -18.52 5.65 -9.58
CA GLY A 33 -17.41 5.06 -10.33
C GLY A 33 -17.46 5.36 -11.85
N LEU A 34 -18.67 5.37 -12.43
CA LEU A 34 -18.89 5.77 -13.81
C LEU A 34 -18.55 7.25 -14.05
N TRP A 35 -18.97 8.13 -13.15
CA TRP A 35 -18.66 9.56 -13.22
C TRP A 35 -17.15 9.81 -13.09
N GLU A 36 -16.48 9.19 -12.13
CA GLU A 36 -15.03 9.30 -11.97
C GLU A 36 -14.27 8.79 -13.20
N THR A 37 -14.72 7.70 -13.81
CA THR A 37 -14.13 7.15 -15.05
C THR A 37 -14.35 8.08 -16.25
N LEU A 38 -15.52 8.72 -16.36
CA LEU A 38 -15.84 9.70 -17.41
C LEU A 38 -15.01 10.99 -17.30
N MET A 39 -14.65 11.40 -16.08
CA MET A 39 -13.78 12.55 -15.85
C MET A 39 -12.30 12.27 -16.20
N HIS A 40 -11.94 11.00 -16.41
CA HIS A 40 -10.58 10.54 -16.72
C HIS A 40 -10.54 9.54 -17.88
N PRO A 41 -10.98 9.93 -19.09
CA PRO A 41 -11.16 9.01 -20.21
C PRO A 41 -9.86 8.40 -20.74
N ASP A 42 -8.70 9.03 -20.48
CA ASP A 42 -7.39 8.47 -20.85
C ASP A 42 -7.00 7.25 -20.00
N GLU A 43 -7.77 6.93 -18.96
CA GLU A 43 -7.54 5.78 -18.08
C GLU A 43 -8.40 4.59 -18.42
N ILE A 44 -9.49 4.77 -19.18
CA ILE A 44 -10.41 3.69 -19.55
C ILE A 44 -9.64 2.54 -20.22
N TYR A 45 -8.79 2.86 -21.20
CA TYR A 45 -7.96 1.86 -21.87
C TYR A 45 -7.04 1.11 -20.90
N LEU A 46 -6.44 1.83 -19.94
CA LEU A 46 -5.52 1.25 -18.96
C LEU A 46 -6.26 0.36 -17.95
N LEU A 47 -7.46 0.77 -17.54
CA LEU A 47 -8.35 -0.01 -16.68
C LEU A 47 -8.81 -1.30 -17.37
N ILE A 48 -9.21 -1.23 -18.64
CA ILE A 48 -9.56 -2.43 -19.43
C ILE A 48 -8.36 -3.36 -19.53
N LYS A 49 -7.18 -2.81 -19.86
CA LYS A 49 -5.94 -3.58 -19.95
C LYS A 49 -5.58 -4.26 -18.61
N LEU A 50 -5.79 -3.55 -17.51
CA LEU A 50 -5.59 -4.08 -16.15
C LEU A 50 -6.57 -5.21 -15.86
N GLY A 51 -7.87 -4.99 -16.11
CA GLY A 51 -8.93 -5.99 -15.93
C GLY A 51 -8.67 -7.27 -16.72
N LEU A 52 -8.26 -7.15 -17.98
CA LEU A 52 -7.91 -8.32 -18.81
C LEU A 52 -6.76 -9.13 -18.21
N ARG A 53 -5.72 -8.48 -17.67
CA ARG A 53 -4.60 -9.19 -17.01
C ARG A 53 -5.04 -9.92 -15.75
N ILE A 54 -5.93 -9.31 -14.96
CA ILE A 54 -6.49 -9.93 -13.75
C ILE A 54 -7.19 -11.23 -14.13
N CYS A 55 -8.12 -11.18 -15.09
CA CYS A 55 -8.86 -12.35 -15.58
C CYS A 55 -7.92 -13.45 -16.12
N THR A 56 -6.87 -13.09 -16.88
CA THR A 56 -5.92 -14.09 -17.37
C THR A 56 -5.08 -14.71 -16.26
N SER A 57 -4.78 -13.96 -15.19
CA SER A 57 -3.99 -14.46 -14.06
C SER A 57 -4.76 -15.44 -13.18
N GLU A 58 -6.07 -15.23 -13.01
CA GLU A 58 -6.94 -16.13 -12.23
C GLU A 58 -7.04 -17.52 -12.88
N ASN A 59 -7.05 -17.57 -14.22
CA ASN A 59 -7.08 -18.81 -14.99
C ASN A 59 -5.77 -19.62 -14.97
N ARG A 60 -4.66 -19.06 -14.45
CA ARG A 60 -3.35 -19.75 -14.33
C ARG A 60 -3.15 -20.43 -12.97
N THR A 61 -4.18 -20.42 -12.10
CA THR A 61 -4.07 -20.96 -10.75
C THR A 61 -4.15 -22.50 -10.74
N PRO A 62 -3.18 -23.23 -10.16
CA PRO A 62 -3.23 -24.69 -10.09
C PRO A 62 -4.48 -25.18 -9.31
N PRO A 63 -5.25 -26.16 -9.82
CA PRO A 63 -6.49 -26.61 -9.17
C PRO A 63 -6.32 -27.40 -7.86
N GLU A 64 -5.16 -28.03 -7.62
CA GLU A 64 -4.96 -29.03 -6.56
C GLU A 64 -3.63 -28.87 -5.80
N SER A 65 -3.53 -27.90 -4.89
CA SER A 65 -2.45 -27.88 -3.88
C SER A 65 -2.90 -27.15 -2.63
N GLN A 66 -2.19 -27.31 -1.50
CA GLN A 66 -2.41 -26.54 -0.27
C GLN A 66 -2.29 -25.02 -0.54
N LEU A 67 -1.52 -24.66 -1.57
CA LEU A 67 -1.44 -23.31 -2.10
C LEU A 67 -2.73 -22.86 -2.79
N ALA A 68 -3.73 -23.69 -3.07
CA ALA A 68 -4.99 -23.25 -3.68
C ALA A 68 -5.80 -22.35 -2.73
N PHE A 69 -5.74 -22.59 -1.42
CA PHE A 69 -6.31 -21.65 -0.44
C PHE A 69 -5.53 -20.34 -0.45
N CYS A 70 -4.19 -20.44 -0.39
CA CYS A 70 -3.32 -19.29 -0.59
C CYS A 70 -3.77 -18.60 -1.88
N TYR A 71 -3.75 -19.22 -3.05
CA TYR A 71 -4.10 -18.69 -4.37
C TYR A 71 -5.55 -18.22 -4.57
N LYS A 72 -6.51 -18.64 -3.74
CA LYS A 72 -7.90 -18.13 -3.70
C LYS A 72 -8.05 -16.91 -2.78
N VAL A 73 -7.20 -16.81 -1.75
CA VAL A 73 -7.09 -15.66 -0.84
C VAL A 73 -6.11 -14.59 -1.39
N ILE A 74 -5.08 -15.06 -2.11
CA ILE A 74 -3.98 -14.40 -2.80
C ILE A 74 -4.41 -13.46 -3.94
N PRO A 75 -5.53 -13.63 -4.70
CA PRO A 75 -5.83 -12.72 -5.80
C PRO A 75 -6.02 -11.27 -5.30
N LYS A 76 -6.37 -11.11 -4.02
CA LYS A 76 -6.44 -9.80 -3.34
C LYS A 76 -5.09 -9.23 -2.87
N ILE A 77 -4.04 -10.03 -2.82
CA ILE A 77 -2.75 -9.68 -2.21
C ILE A 77 -1.64 -9.68 -3.27
N THR A 78 -1.59 -10.70 -4.11
CA THR A 78 -0.67 -10.76 -5.24
C THR A 78 -1.16 -9.98 -6.45
N LEU A 79 -2.26 -9.21 -6.40
CA LEU A 79 -2.67 -8.53 -7.63
C LEU A 79 -1.58 -7.57 -8.12
N ALA A 80 -0.92 -6.77 -7.26
CA ALA A 80 0.26 -6.03 -7.72
C ALA A 80 1.39 -6.95 -8.19
N TYR A 81 1.67 -8.04 -7.47
CA TYR A 81 2.70 -9.01 -7.86
C TYR A 81 2.38 -9.71 -9.21
N ARG A 82 1.11 -9.91 -9.56
CA ARG A 82 0.64 -10.52 -10.81
C ARG A 82 0.44 -9.47 -11.92
N LEU A 83 0.26 -8.21 -11.54
CA LEU A 83 0.04 -7.09 -12.47
C LEU A 83 1.34 -6.46 -12.94
N VAL A 84 2.45 -6.63 -12.21
CA VAL A 84 3.79 -6.23 -12.61
C VAL A 84 4.34 -7.27 -13.61
N PRO A 85 4.45 -6.95 -14.91
CA PRO A 85 4.76 -7.93 -15.96
C PRO A 85 6.12 -8.61 -15.83
N SER A 86 7.10 -7.98 -15.17
CA SER A 86 8.43 -8.58 -14.97
C SER A 86 8.40 -9.77 -14.01
N LEU A 87 7.38 -9.88 -13.15
CA LEU A 87 7.25 -10.99 -12.21
C LEU A 87 6.78 -12.29 -12.87
N GLU A 88 6.32 -12.27 -14.12
CA GLU A 88 6.11 -13.50 -14.90
C GLU A 88 7.43 -14.26 -15.18
N GLN A 89 8.57 -13.57 -15.10
CA GLN A 89 9.90 -14.12 -15.38
C GLN A 89 10.65 -14.57 -14.11
N VAL A 90 10.04 -14.36 -12.94
CA VAL A 90 10.62 -14.74 -11.65
C VAL A 90 10.37 -16.22 -11.37
N ASP A 91 11.34 -16.88 -10.74
CA ASP A 91 11.23 -18.29 -10.34
C ASP A 91 9.95 -18.52 -9.51
N PRO A 92 9.05 -19.42 -9.95
CA PRO A 92 7.83 -19.77 -9.22
C PRO A 92 8.06 -20.14 -7.75
N LYS A 93 9.19 -20.78 -7.42
CA LYS A 93 9.54 -21.12 -6.03
C LYS A 93 9.70 -19.87 -5.17
N MET A 94 10.38 -18.85 -5.69
CA MET A 94 10.61 -17.60 -4.99
C MET A 94 9.31 -16.81 -4.83
N VAL A 95 8.45 -16.79 -5.87
CA VAL A 95 7.12 -16.17 -5.78
C VAL A 95 6.28 -16.82 -4.67
N ASN A 96 6.33 -18.15 -4.56
CA ASN A 96 5.62 -18.88 -3.51
C ASN A 96 6.19 -18.57 -2.13
N ALA A 97 7.51 -18.53 -1.99
CA ALA A 97 8.17 -18.18 -0.73
C ALA A 97 7.79 -16.76 -0.27
N VAL A 98 7.80 -15.77 -1.17
CA VAL A 98 7.38 -14.38 -0.87
C VAL A 98 5.89 -14.31 -0.51
N ALA A 99 5.04 -15.08 -1.20
CA ALA A 99 3.61 -15.13 -0.88
C ALA A 99 3.36 -15.70 0.51
N ILE A 100 4.02 -16.81 0.86
CA ILE A 100 3.93 -17.43 2.19
C ILE A 100 4.49 -16.49 3.25
N PHE A 101 5.64 -15.85 2.98
CA PHE A 101 6.24 -14.87 3.87
C PHE A 101 5.25 -13.74 4.21
N TYR A 102 4.59 -13.18 3.20
CA TYR A 102 3.54 -12.19 3.40
C TYR A 102 2.41 -12.72 4.31
N PHE A 103 1.92 -13.94 4.09
CA PHE A 103 0.81 -14.46 4.89
C PHE A 103 1.18 -14.73 6.34
N VAL A 104 2.41 -15.20 6.58
CA VAL A 104 2.94 -15.36 7.93
C VAL A 104 2.96 -14.01 8.65
N LEU A 105 3.51 -12.97 8.00
CA LEU A 105 3.55 -11.63 8.60
C LEU A 105 2.17 -11.01 8.74
N ARG A 106 1.24 -11.24 7.81
CA ARG A 106 -0.13 -10.75 7.91
C ARG A 106 -0.92 -11.44 9.03
N ALA A 107 -0.66 -12.71 9.28
CA ALA A 107 -1.24 -13.41 10.43
C ALA A 107 -0.68 -12.85 11.74
N LEU A 108 0.61 -12.50 11.77
CA LEU A 108 1.23 -11.79 12.89
C LEU A 108 0.60 -10.40 13.12
N ASP A 109 0.49 -9.58 12.06
CA ASP A 109 -0.21 -8.27 12.09
C ASP A 109 -1.65 -8.44 12.62
N THR A 110 -2.34 -9.52 12.23
CA THR A 110 -3.73 -9.76 12.66
C THR A 110 -3.85 -9.95 14.18
N VAL A 111 -2.84 -10.51 14.83
CA VAL A 111 -2.79 -10.63 16.30
C VAL A 111 -2.53 -9.26 16.93
N GLU A 112 -1.59 -8.48 16.38
CA GLU A 112 -1.27 -7.14 16.86
C GLU A 112 -2.48 -6.20 16.75
N ASP A 113 -3.16 -6.23 15.60
CA ASP A 113 -4.24 -5.32 15.22
C ASP A 113 -5.57 -5.63 15.91
N ASP A 114 -5.76 -6.83 16.47
CA ASP A 114 -7.01 -7.21 17.10
C ASP A 114 -7.16 -6.56 18.48
N MET A 115 -7.82 -5.41 18.52
CA MET A 115 -8.04 -4.63 19.74
C MET A 115 -8.95 -5.32 20.78
N SER A 116 -9.57 -6.46 20.46
CA SER A 116 -10.34 -7.26 21.42
C SER A 116 -9.49 -8.15 22.32
N LEU A 117 -8.22 -8.39 21.94
CA LEU A 117 -7.27 -9.17 22.72
C LEU A 117 -6.58 -8.32 23.79
N SER A 118 -6.39 -8.88 24.99
CA SER A 118 -5.59 -8.24 26.04
C SER A 118 -4.11 -8.15 25.66
N SER A 119 -3.41 -7.12 26.15
CA SER A 119 -1.96 -6.95 25.93
C SER A 119 -1.13 -8.20 26.28
N GLU A 120 -1.45 -8.90 27.37
CA GLU A 120 -0.74 -10.11 27.80
C GLU A 120 -0.81 -11.23 26.74
N VAL A 121 -2.02 -11.53 26.28
CA VAL A 121 -2.27 -12.53 25.22
C VAL A 121 -1.55 -12.14 23.93
N LYS A 122 -1.62 -10.86 23.53
CA LYS A 122 -0.92 -10.37 22.32
C LYS A 122 0.59 -10.61 22.44
N LYS A 123 1.21 -10.13 23.51
CA LYS A 123 2.66 -10.25 23.73
C LYS A 123 3.10 -11.71 23.70
N GLN A 124 2.40 -12.59 24.42
CA GLN A 124 2.73 -14.02 24.47
C GLN A 124 2.69 -14.66 23.07
N ILE A 125 1.65 -14.36 22.28
CA ILE A 125 1.50 -14.93 20.94
C ILE A 125 2.53 -14.33 19.98
N LEU A 126 2.71 -13.00 19.97
CA LEU A 126 3.64 -12.31 19.08
C LEU A 126 5.08 -12.80 19.27
N GLU A 127 5.54 -12.89 20.52
CA GLU A 127 6.90 -13.37 20.84
C GLU A 127 7.13 -14.82 20.42
N ASN A 128 6.10 -15.67 20.49
CA ASN A 128 6.19 -17.10 20.19
C ASN A 128 5.69 -17.49 18.79
N PHE A 129 5.19 -16.55 17.99
CA PHE A 129 4.54 -16.82 16.71
C PHE A 129 5.43 -17.62 15.75
N HIS A 130 6.73 -17.31 15.74
CA HIS A 130 7.73 -18.02 14.94
C HIS A 130 7.86 -19.52 15.28
N ASN A 131 7.54 -19.94 16.51
CA ASN A 131 7.52 -21.35 16.90
C ASN A 131 6.25 -22.05 16.41
N HIS A 132 5.12 -21.33 16.35
CA HIS A 132 3.85 -21.87 15.87
C HIS A 132 3.86 -22.19 14.36
N LEU A 133 4.85 -21.70 13.61
CA LEU A 133 5.11 -22.13 12.24
C LEU A 133 5.46 -23.62 12.12
N TYR A 134 5.92 -24.25 13.20
CA TYR A 134 6.27 -25.68 13.23
C TYR A 134 5.29 -26.52 14.06
N ASP A 135 4.30 -25.88 14.69
CA ASP A 135 3.32 -26.54 15.54
C ASP A 135 2.09 -26.95 14.73
N HIS A 136 1.88 -28.26 14.58
CA HIS A 136 0.77 -28.81 13.79
C HIS A 136 -0.60 -28.58 14.43
N ASP A 137 -0.67 -28.51 15.76
CA ASP A 137 -1.93 -28.41 16.49
C ASP A 137 -2.29 -26.97 16.84
N TRP A 138 -1.38 -26.01 16.56
CA TRP A 138 -1.64 -24.61 16.83
C TRP A 138 -2.78 -24.06 15.98
N HIS A 139 -3.73 -23.44 16.66
CA HIS A 139 -4.84 -22.70 16.10
C HIS A 139 -5.21 -21.55 17.04
N PHE A 140 -5.33 -20.35 16.48
CA PHE A 140 -5.73 -19.17 17.23
C PHE A 140 -6.62 -18.30 16.34
N SER A 141 -7.91 -18.27 16.64
CA SER A 141 -8.87 -17.45 15.88
C SER A 141 -8.88 -16.02 16.42
N CYS A 142 -8.50 -15.05 15.58
CA CYS A 142 -8.58 -13.63 15.88
C CYS A 142 -8.75 -12.78 14.61
N GLY A 143 -8.98 -11.48 14.78
CA GLY A 143 -9.12 -10.50 13.71
C GLY A 143 -10.48 -9.79 13.72
N SER A 144 -10.44 -8.47 13.51
CA SER A 144 -11.62 -7.60 13.48
C SER A 144 -12.41 -7.71 12.17
N SER A 145 -11.76 -8.07 11.06
CA SER A 145 -12.41 -8.28 9.76
C SER A 145 -12.69 -9.76 9.47
N LYS A 146 -13.77 -10.05 8.71
CA LYS A 146 -14.08 -11.41 8.21
C LYS A 146 -12.90 -12.04 7.47
N TYR A 147 -12.11 -11.20 6.80
CA TYR A 147 -10.94 -11.62 6.04
C TYR A 147 -9.79 -12.04 6.97
N HIS A 148 -9.44 -11.21 7.95
CA HIS A 148 -8.40 -11.51 8.94
C HIS A 148 -8.75 -12.74 9.76
N ARG A 149 -10.02 -12.88 10.15
CA ARG A 149 -10.48 -14.10 10.84
C ARG A 149 -10.34 -15.35 9.98
N ALA A 150 -10.77 -15.29 8.72
CA ALA A 150 -10.61 -16.42 7.80
C ALA A 150 -9.13 -16.79 7.58
N LEU A 151 -8.22 -15.81 7.56
CA LEU A 151 -6.78 -16.04 7.48
C LEU A 151 -6.28 -16.83 8.71
N MET A 152 -6.65 -16.38 9.90
CA MET A 152 -6.24 -17.02 11.15
C MET A 152 -6.86 -18.42 11.32
N ASP A 153 -8.14 -18.57 10.98
CA ASP A 153 -8.84 -19.86 11.06
C ASP A 153 -8.20 -20.92 10.14
N GLN A 154 -7.71 -20.48 8.98
CA GLN A 154 -7.11 -21.33 7.95
C GLN A 154 -5.57 -21.26 7.96
N PHE A 155 -4.95 -20.75 9.03
CA PHE A 155 -3.50 -20.57 9.11
C PHE A 155 -2.73 -21.88 8.95
N HIS A 156 -3.34 -23.01 9.30
CA HIS A 156 -2.78 -24.34 9.07
C HIS A 156 -2.39 -24.62 7.60
N LEU A 157 -3.10 -24.04 6.63
CA LEU A 157 -2.79 -24.20 5.20
C LEU A 157 -1.53 -23.40 4.80
N ILE A 158 -1.36 -22.21 5.37
CA ILE A 158 -0.16 -21.38 5.19
C ILE A 158 1.04 -22.07 5.82
N ARG A 159 0.85 -22.64 7.01
CA ARG A 159 1.87 -23.43 7.71
C ARG A 159 2.32 -24.64 6.90
N GLN A 160 1.39 -25.43 6.36
CA GLN A 160 1.76 -26.58 5.52
C GLN A 160 2.57 -26.14 4.30
N ALA A 161 2.12 -25.08 3.61
CA ALA A 161 2.87 -24.52 2.48
C ALA A 161 4.25 -23.96 2.89
N PHE A 162 4.38 -23.37 4.08
CA PHE A 162 5.65 -22.92 4.65
C PHE A 162 6.64 -24.08 4.85
N LEU A 163 6.17 -25.22 5.37
CA LEU A 163 7.00 -26.41 5.59
C LEU A 163 7.45 -27.09 4.28
N GLU A 164 6.77 -26.81 3.16
CA GLU A 164 7.15 -27.27 1.81
C GLU A 164 8.23 -26.40 1.15
N LEU A 165 8.56 -25.23 1.73
CA LEU A 165 9.60 -24.34 1.19
C LEU A 165 11.00 -24.90 1.41
N ASP A 166 11.95 -24.50 0.56
CA ASP A 166 13.37 -24.79 0.79
C ASP A 166 13.83 -24.19 2.14
N ASN A 167 14.68 -24.91 2.88
CA ASN A 167 15.10 -24.55 4.25
C ASN A 167 15.63 -23.11 4.36
N SER A 168 16.33 -22.62 3.34
CA SER A 168 16.85 -21.24 3.31
C SER A 168 15.74 -20.19 3.38
N TYR A 169 14.58 -20.43 2.76
CA TYR A 169 13.43 -19.53 2.87
C TYR A 169 12.74 -19.67 4.21
N GLN A 170 12.64 -20.88 4.75
CA GLN A 170 12.05 -21.12 6.06
C GLN A 170 12.80 -20.37 7.16
N GLU A 171 14.14 -20.42 7.13
CA GLU A 171 15.02 -19.71 8.08
C GLU A 171 14.80 -18.20 8.03
N VAL A 172 14.80 -17.59 6.83
CA VAL A 172 14.56 -16.15 6.66
C VAL A 172 13.19 -15.74 7.20
N ILE A 173 12.13 -16.47 6.85
CA ILE A 173 10.77 -16.18 7.29
C ILE A 173 10.68 -16.30 8.82
N LYS A 174 11.23 -17.37 9.40
CA LYS A 174 11.23 -17.60 10.85
C LYS A 174 11.95 -16.49 11.60
N ASP A 175 13.14 -16.10 11.16
CA ASP A 175 13.96 -15.08 11.82
C ASP A 175 13.31 -13.71 11.78
N VAL A 176 12.71 -13.34 10.64
CA VAL A 176 11.95 -12.09 10.54
C VAL A 176 10.71 -12.14 11.42
N THR A 177 9.95 -13.23 11.38
CA THR A 177 8.73 -13.39 12.20
C THR A 177 9.04 -13.27 13.68
N LYS A 178 10.15 -13.87 14.13
CA LYS A 178 10.63 -13.75 15.52
C LYS A 178 10.97 -12.31 15.89
N THR A 179 11.73 -11.63 15.03
CA THR A 179 12.19 -10.26 15.29
C THR A 179 11.04 -9.26 15.25
N MET A 180 10.14 -9.38 14.26
CA MET A 180 8.94 -8.57 14.11
C MET A 180 8.01 -8.78 15.30
N GLY A 181 7.74 -10.03 15.70
CA GLY A 181 6.88 -10.35 16.84
C GLY A 181 7.38 -9.78 18.16
N ALA A 182 8.69 -9.90 18.45
CA ALA A 182 9.30 -9.28 19.64
C ALA A 182 9.25 -7.74 19.60
N GLY A 183 9.44 -7.15 18.41
CA GLY A 183 9.30 -5.71 18.21
C GLY A 183 7.88 -5.21 18.47
N MET A 184 6.89 -5.84 17.85
CA MET A 184 5.46 -5.54 18.06
C MET A 184 5.09 -5.68 19.54
N ALA A 185 5.50 -6.77 20.19
CA ALA A 185 5.26 -7.00 21.63
C ALA A 185 5.78 -5.85 22.51
N THR A 186 6.92 -5.25 22.14
CA THR A 186 7.47 -4.07 22.83
C THR A 186 6.56 -2.85 22.69
N PHE A 187 5.88 -2.69 21.54
CA PHE A 187 5.01 -1.55 21.23
C PHE A 187 3.54 -1.74 21.61
N ILE A 188 3.12 -2.94 22.06
CA ILE A 188 1.73 -3.18 22.52
C ILE A 188 1.33 -2.23 23.66
N ASP A 189 2.20 -2.01 24.65
CA ASP A 189 1.93 -1.12 25.79
C ASP A 189 2.77 0.17 25.75
N LYS A 190 3.54 0.38 24.68
CA LYS A 190 4.40 1.56 24.50
C LYS A 190 3.79 2.47 23.42
N GLU A 191 3.39 3.65 23.83
CA GLU A 191 2.99 4.69 22.88
C GLU A 191 4.17 5.18 22.04
N ILE A 192 3.92 5.48 20.76
CA ILE A 192 4.87 6.16 19.88
C ILE A 192 4.94 7.64 20.28
N VAL A 193 5.96 8.01 21.06
CA VAL A 193 6.11 9.38 21.56
C VAL A 193 6.90 10.23 20.57
N THR A 194 8.03 9.73 20.08
CA THR A 194 8.96 10.50 19.24
C THR A 194 9.03 9.99 17.79
N ILE A 195 9.54 10.80 16.85
CA ILE A 195 9.89 10.32 15.49
C ILE A 195 10.92 9.19 15.56
N LYS A 196 11.78 9.18 16.59
CA LYS A 196 12.71 8.08 16.82
C LYS A 196 11.95 6.79 17.18
N ASP A 197 10.96 6.84 18.07
CA ASP A 197 10.10 5.70 18.37
C ASP A 197 9.33 5.25 17.12
N TRP A 198 8.89 6.19 16.28
CA TRP A 198 8.19 5.87 15.03
C TRP A 198 9.09 5.15 14.02
N ASN A 199 10.35 5.58 13.90
CA ASN A 199 11.35 4.92 13.08
C ASN A 199 11.77 3.57 13.67
N GLU A 200 11.81 3.44 15.00
CA GLU A 200 12.07 2.17 15.71
C GLU A 200 10.91 1.20 15.51
N TYR A 201 9.66 1.63 15.60
CA TYR A 201 8.53 0.78 15.24
C TYR A 201 8.62 0.33 13.78
N GLY A 202 8.90 1.26 12.87
CA GLY A 202 9.12 0.98 11.45
C GLY A 202 10.30 0.04 11.16
N HIS A 203 11.29 -0.04 12.04
CA HIS A 203 12.35 -1.05 11.97
C HIS A 203 11.75 -2.46 11.95
N TYR A 204 10.92 -2.74 12.97
CA TYR A 204 10.39 -4.06 13.24
C TYR A 204 9.31 -4.46 12.24
N VAL A 205 8.40 -3.55 11.89
CA VAL A 205 7.22 -3.90 11.08
C VAL A 205 7.41 -3.72 9.57
N ALA A 206 8.48 -3.04 9.14
CA ALA A 206 8.71 -2.77 7.71
C ALA A 206 10.17 -2.95 7.27
N GLY A 207 11.12 -2.36 8.02
CA GLY A 207 12.53 -2.31 7.64
C GLY A 207 13.17 -3.69 7.47
N ILE A 208 13.05 -4.54 8.49
CA ILE A 208 13.60 -5.92 8.44
C ILE A 208 12.94 -6.78 7.35
N VAL A 209 11.66 -6.52 7.05
CA VAL A 209 10.91 -7.23 6.01
C VAL A 209 11.47 -6.89 4.63
N ALA A 210 11.78 -5.63 4.36
CA ALA A 210 12.36 -5.22 3.08
C ALA A 210 13.75 -5.83 2.84
N VAL A 211 14.62 -5.84 3.87
CA VAL A 211 15.94 -6.47 3.77
C VAL A 211 15.82 -7.98 3.55
N ALA A 212 14.88 -8.64 4.22
CA ALA A 212 14.61 -10.05 4.01
C ALA A 212 14.10 -10.35 2.60
N LEU A 213 13.20 -9.53 2.06
CA LEU A 213 12.75 -9.64 0.67
C LEU A 213 13.93 -9.54 -0.29
N LEU A 214 14.84 -8.59 -0.11
CA LEU A 214 16.05 -8.53 -0.95
C LEU A 214 16.87 -9.81 -0.86
N LYS A 215 17.12 -10.32 0.35
CA LYS A 215 17.83 -11.60 0.54
C LYS A 215 17.13 -12.79 -0.14
N MET A 216 15.80 -12.79 -0.20
CA MET A 216 15.04 -13.83 -0.91
C MET A 216 15.12 -13.67 -2.44
N TYR A 217 15.23 -12.43 -2.95
CA TYR A 217 15.35 -12.13 -4.38
C TYR A 217 16.76 -12.34 -4.92
N PHE A 218 17.80 -12.04 -4.13
CA PHE A 218 19.19 -12.22 -4.54
C PHE A 218 19.68 -13.63 -4.19
N GLN A 219 20.06 -14.41 -5.21
CA GLN A 219 20.69 -15.72 -5.01
C GLN A 219 21.99 -15.60 -4.19
N PRO A 220 22.42 -16.66 -3.46
CA PRO A 220 23.63 -16.62 -2.62
C PRO A 220 24.90 -16.09 -3.30
N SER A 221 25.05 -16.33 -4.61
CA SER A 221 26.17 -15.85 -5.43
C SER A 221 26.13 -14.34 -5.73
N ARG A 222 25.03 -13.64 -5.41
CA ARG A 222 24.82 -12.19 -5.57
C ARG A 222 24.58 -11.49 -4.23
N ILE A 223 24.71 -12.20 -3.11
CA ILE A 223 24.60 -11.61 -1.76
C ILE A 223 25.81 -10.72 -1.46
N GLU A 224 26.98 -11.02 -2.04
CA GLU A 224 28.17 -10.16 -1.94
C GLU A 224 27.96 -8.76 -2.58
N ASP A 225 27.00 -8.64 -3.51
CA ASP A 225 26.63 -7.36 -4.15
C ASP A 225 25.64 -6.53 -3.29
N LEU A 226 25.09 -7.08 -2.20
CA LEU A 226 24.27 -6.34 -1.24
C LEU A 226 25.17 -5.61 -0.24
N ASP A 227 25.69 -4.45 -0.64
CA ASP A 227 26.41 -3.60 0.31
C ASP A 227 25.49 -3.14 1.47
N SER A 228 26.10 -2.73 2.58
CA SER A 228 25.35 -2.22 3.74
C SER A 228 24.52 -0.98 3.40
N GLU A 229 24.92 -0.20 2.41
CA GLU A 229 24.27 1.05 2.02
C GLU A 229 22.95 0.78 1.28
N TYR A 230 22.89 -0.20 0.39
CA TYR A 230 21.70 -0.62 -0.34
C TYR A 230 20.64 -1.18 0.61
N ASN A 231 21.06 -1.95 1.62
CA ASN A 231 20.17 -2.40 2.69
C ASN A 231 19.61 -1.23 3.52
N LEU A 232 20.43 -0.22 3.83
CA LEU A 232 19.98 1.00 4.53
C LEU A 232 18.99 1.81 3.68
N MET A 233 19.20 1.89 2.37
CA MET A 233 18.26 2.55 1.46
C MET A 233 16.94 1.78 1.38
N ALA A 234 16.97 0.46 1.20
CA ALA A 234 15.78 -0.39 1.19
C ALA A 234 15.00 -0.31 2.51
N TYR A 235 15.71 -0.22 3.62
CA TYR A 235 15.16 0.01 4.94
C TYR A 235 14.44 1.37 5.03
N SER A 236 15.07 2.44 4.54
CA SER A 236 14.47 3.79 4.48
C SER A 236 13.21 3.81 3.59
N CYS A 237 13.23 3.12 2.45
CA CYS A 237 12.07 2.90 1.59
C CYS A 237 10.91 2.21 2.32
N ALA A 238 11.21 1.18 3.11
CA ALA A 238 10.17 0.44 3.83
C ALA A 238 9.50 1.29 4.91
N ILE A 239 10.29 2.08 5.65
CA ILE A 239 9.77 3.04 6.63
C ILE A 239 8.93 4.10 5.91
N PHE A 240 9.37 4.62 4.76
CA PHE A 240 8.57 5.55 3.97
C PHE A 240 7.19 4.99 3.65
N VAL A 241 7.12 3.78 3.10
CA VAL A 241 5.86 3.10 2.78
C VAL A 241 4.97 2.96 4.01
N MET A 242 5.52 2.53 5.15
CA MET A 242 4.77 2.42 6.40
C MET A 242 4.22 3.77 6.87
N LYS A 243 5.03 4.83 6.85
CA LYS A 243 4.61 6.17 7.29
C LYS A 243 3.47 6.70 6.42
N VAL A 244 3.54 6.52 5.10
CA VAL A 244 2.47 6.92 4.19
C VAL A 244 1.19 6.12 4.47
N ASP A 245 1.28 4.80 4.61
CA ASP A 245 0.13 3.94 4.95
C ASP A 245 -0.52 4.44 6.28
N MET A 246 0.25 4.72 7.33
CA MET A 246 -0.25 5.25 8.62
C MET A 246 -0.85 6.68 8.54
N ILE A 247 -0.32 7.53 7.67
CA ILE A 247 -0.88 8.87 7.43
C ILE A 247 -2.25 8.75 6.74
N GLN A 248 -2.32 7.88 5.74
CA GLN A 248 -3.52 7.65 4.94
C GLN A 248 -4.66 7.03 5.77
N ASP A 249 -4.32 6.10 6.66
CA ASP A 249 -5.29 5.27 7.39
C ASP A 249 -5.69 5.83 8.77
N TYR A 250 -5.29 7.07 9.11
CA TYR A 250 -5.62 7.74 10.37
C TYR A 250 -7.07 7.51 10.83
N LEU A 251 -8.05 7.73 9.94
CA LEU A 251 -9.47 7.65 10.31
C LEU A 251 -9.92 6.21 10.58
N GLN A 252 -9.33 5.23 9.90
CA GLN A 252 -9.60 3.82 10.16
C GLN A 252 -9.02 3.44 11.53
N ASP A 253 -7.77 3.82 11.80
CA ASP A 253 -7.06 3.47 13.02
C ASP A 253 -7.71 4.07 14.28
N ILE A 254 -8.09 5.35 14.22
CA ILE A 254 -8.72 6.06 15.34
C ILE A 254 -10.18 5.65 15.61
N ASN A 255 -10.84 4.98 14.66
CA ASN A 255 -12.20 4.49 14.83
C ASN A 255 -12.27 2.98 15.09
N GLU A 256 -11.13 2.30 15.25
CA GLU A 256 -11.11 0.88 15.62
C GLU A 256 -11.76 0.66 17.01
N ILE A 257 -12.44 -0.47 17.17
CA ILE A 257 -13.21 -0.83 18.36
C ILE A 257 -12.64 -2.15 18.90
N PRO A 258 -12.46 -2.32 20.22
CA PRO A 258 -12.92 -1.47 21.33
C PRO A 258 -12.04 -0.24 21.65
N SER A 259 -10.86 -0.12 21.07
CA SER A 259 -9.95 1.01 21.34
C SER A 259 -9.21 1.44 20.08
N PRO A 260 -8.86 2.74 19.97
CA PRO A 260 -8.18 3.26 18.79
C PRO A 260 -6.74 2.74 18.69
N ARG A 261 -6.25 2.60 17.46
CA ARG A 261 -4.83 2.37 17.16
C ARG A 261 -4.15 3.72 16.96
N MET A 262 -3.12 4.00 17.77
CA MET A 262 -2.46 5.31 17.79
C MET A 262 -1.02 5.20 17.29
N PHE A 263 -0.82 5.41 15.98
CA PHE A 263 0.50 5.32 15.35
C PHE A 263 1.19 6.67 15.13
N TRP A 264 0.45 7.79 15.22
CA TRP A 264 1.02 9.11 15.00
C TRP A 264 1.88 9.52 16.22
N PRO A 265 3.11 10.01 16.04
CA PRO A 265 3.99 10.36 17.15
C PRO A 265 3.43 11.50 17.99
N ARG A 266 3.41 11.33 19.32
CA ARG A 266 2.97 12.37 20.27
C ARG A 266 3.68 13.69 20.06
N GLU A 267 4.99 13.67 19.83
CA GLU A 267 5.78 14.88 19.63
C GLU A 267 5.30 15.73 18.43
N ILE A 268 4.59 15.13 17.46
CA ILE A 268 3.97 15.85 16.35
C ILE A 268 2.56 16.30 16.74
N TRP A 269 1.65 15.36 17.02
CA TRP A 269 0.23 15.69 17.15
C TRP A 269 -0.10 16.51 18.40
N SER A 270 0.69 16.39 19.47
CA SER A 270 0.44 17.14 20.72
C SER A 270 0.73 18.63 20.60
N LYS A 271 1.36 19.08 19.50
CA LYS A 271 1.48 20.51 19.16
C LYS A 271 0.13 21.13 18.79
N TYR A 272 -0.82 20.30 18.34
CA TYR A 272 -2.05 20.72 17.69
C TYR A 272 -3.29 20.44 18.55
N VAL A 273 -3.38 19.27 19.17
CA VAL A 273 -4.53 18.84 19.97
C VAL A 273 -4.11 18.14 21.27
N TYR A 274 -5.05 17.97 22.20
CA TYR A 274 -4.80 17.31 23.49
C TYR A 274 -4.85 15.79 23.40
N LYS A 275 -5.70 15.24 22.52
CA LYS A 275 -5.78 13.82 22.21
C LYS A 275 -5.73 13.60 20.70
N LEU A 276 -5.08 12.53 20.25
CA LEU A 276 -4.92 12.26 18.82
C LEU A 276 -6.29 12.14 18.12
N GLU A 277 -7.28 11.53 18.78
CA GLU A 277 -8.62 11.35 18.24
C GLU A 277 -9.33 12.67 17.93
N ASP A 278 -8.93 13.77 18.59
CA ASP A 278 -9.56 15.07 18.45
C ASP A 278 -9.42 15.62 17.02
N LEU A 279 -8.43 15.17 16.25
CA LEU A 279 -8.21 15.60 14.86
C LEU A 279 -9.38 15.23 13.93
N LYS A 280 -10.22 14.25 14.32
CA LYS A 280 -11.39 13.85 13.54
C LYS A 280 -12.60 14.77 13.72
N TYR A 281 -12.60 15.70 14.69
CA TYR A 281 -13.75 16.60 14.92
C TYR A 281 -13.66 17.85 14.05
N GLU A 282 -14.81 18.42 13.67
CA GLU A 282 -14.89 19.53 12.72
C GLU A 282 -14.27 20.81 13.28
N GLU A 283 -14.45 21.04 14.58
CA GLU A 283 -13.88 22.19 15.29
C GLU A 283 -12.35 22.26 15.21
N ASN A 284 -11.67 21.12 15.02
CA ASN A 284 -10.21 21.04 14.96
C ASN A 284 -9.65 21.04 13.53
N SER A 285 -10.46 21.24 12.49
CA SER A 285 -10.06 21.03 11.09
C SER A 285 -8.79 21.78 10.67
N VAL A 286 -8.61 23.03 11.10
CA VAL A 286 -7.39 23.81 10.78
C VAL A 286 -6.15 23.15 11.40
N LYS A 287 -6.24 22.79 12.68
CA LYS A 287 -5.14 22.16 13.41
C LYS A 287 -4.85 20.74 12.91
N ALA A 288 -5.88 20.01 12.51
CA ALA A 288 -5.75 18.69 11.91
C ALA A 288 -4.98 18.73 10.59
N VAL A 289 -5.28 19.69 9.74
CA VAL A 289 -4.54 19.89 8.49
C VAL A 289 -3.09 20.30 8.75
N GLN A 290 -2.82 21.18 9.72
CA GLN A 290 -1.45 21.54 10.09
C GLN A 290 -0.66 20.35 10.66
N CYS A 291 -1.30 19.52 11.48
CA CYS A 291 -0.72 18.28 12.00
C CYS A 291 -0.41 17.29 10.87
N LEU A 292 -1.33 17.12 9.92
CA LEU A 292 -1.14 16.30 8.74
C LEU A 292 0.05 16.79 7.90
N ASN A 293 0.19 18.10 7.72
CA ASN A 293 1.32 18.69 7.01
C ASN A 293 2.65 18.40 7.73
N ASP A 294 2.71 18.48 9.07
CA ASP A 294 3.90 18.08 9.85
C ASP A 294 4.26 16.60 9.63
N MET A 295 3.27 15.70 9.71
CA MET A 295 3.45 14.26 9.46
C MET A 295 3.99 13.97 8.04
N VAL A 296 3.41 14.63 7.03
CA VAL A 296 3.84 14.50 5.62
C VAL A 296 5.26 15.01 5.47
N THR A 297 5.55 16.22 5.97
CA THR A 297 6.86 16.85 5.86
C THR A 297 7.92 16.01 6.53
N SER A 298 7.66 15.50 7.74
CA SER A 298 8.52 14.56 8.47
C SER A 298 8.81 13.29 7.69
N SER A 299 7.90 12.83 6.82
CA SER A 299 8.07 11.64 6.00
C SER A 299 8.88 11.87 4.71
N LEU A 300 8.95 13.11 4.22
CA LEU A 300 9.69 13.45 2.98
C LEU A 300 11.21 13.20 3.08
N VAL A 301 11.79 13.02 4.27
CA VAL A 301 13.22 12.71 4.45
C VAL A 301 13.64 11.44 3.72
N HIS A 302 12.74 10.49 3.53
CA HIS A 302 13.04 9.20 2.92
C HIS A 302 13.00 9.22 1.39
N ALA A 303 12.51 10.31 0.78
CA ALA A 303 12.29 10.37 -0.66
C ALA A 303 13.60 10.29 -1.47
N GLU A 304 14.69 10.86 -0.94
CA GLU A 304 16.01 10.75 -1.56
C GLU A 304 16.51 9.30 -1.57
N ASP A 305 16.42 8.60 -0.44
CA ASP A 305 16.80 7.19 -0.35
C ASP A 305 15.94 6.32 -1.27
N CYS A 306 14.65 6.64 -1.43
CA CYS A 306 13.77 5.98 -2.38
C CYS A 306 14.27 6.10 -3.83
N LEU A 307 14.70 7.31 -4.23
CA LEU A 307 15.26 7.53 -5.57
C LEU A 307 16.61 6.82 -5.73
N LYS A 308 17.49 6.89 -4.74
CA LYS A 308 18.79 6.22 -4.77
C LYS A 308 18.64 4.69 -4.84
N PHE A 309 17.78 4.11 -4.01
CA PHE A 309 17.46 2.68 -4.02
C PHE A 309 17.04 2.20 -5.41
N LEU A 310 16.08 2.89 -6.03
CA LEU A 310 15.61 2.55 -7.38
C LEU A 310 16.70 2.74 -8.44
N SER A 311 17.49 3.81 -8.35
CA SER A 311 18.58 4.05 -9.30
C SER A 311 19.72 3.03 -9.23
N ALA A 312 19.97 2.47 -8.03
CA ALA A 312 21.00 1.46 -7.78
C ALA A 312 20.50 0.02 -8.00
N SER A 313 19.20 -0.17 -8.25
CA SER A 313 18.61 -1.50 -8.40
C SER A 313 19.08 -2.18 -9.68
N VAL A 314 19.85 -3.26 -9.53
CA VAL A 314 20.39 -4.05 -10.66
C VAL A 314 19.39 -5.09 -11.16
N ASP A 315 18.53 -5.60 -10.29
CA ASP A 315 17.51 -6.60 -10.66
C ASP A 315 16.25 -5.92 -11.25
N PRO A 316 15.85 -6.25 -12.49
CA PRO A 316 14.68 -5.65 -13.13
C PRO A 316 13.36 -5.89 -12.40
N SER A 317 13.21 -7.02 -11.70
CA SER A 317 12.00 -7.35 -10.96
C SER A 317 11.89 -6.54 -9.69
N VAL A 318 13.00 -6.43 -8.93
CA VAL A 318 13.10 -5.57 -7.75
C VAL A 318 12.84 -4.11 -8.15
N PHE A 319 13.45 -3.63 -9.24
CA PHE A 319 13.22 -2.27 -9.73
C PHE A 319 11.74 -2.03 -10.07
N GLN A 320 11.09 -2.90 -10.86
CA GLN A 320 9.70 -2.66 -11.29
C GLN A 320 8.72 -2.66 -10.12
N VAL A 321 8.86 -3.61 -9.19
CA VAL A 321 8.00 -3.69 -8.00
C VAL A 321 8.25 -2.49 -7.10
N GLY A 322 9.51 -2.17 -6.83
CA GLY A 322 9.89 -1.01 -6.03
C GLY A 322 9.40 0.29 -6.66
N ALA A 323 9.57 0.48 -7.97
CA ALA A 323 9.16 1.68 -8.68
C ALA A 323 7.64 1.88 -8.62
N PHE A 324 6.86 0.82 -8.81
CA PHE A 324 5.41 0.88 -8.64
C PHE A 324 5.02 1.29 -7.21
N ILE A 325 5.55 0.59 -6.19
CA ILE A 325 5.22 0.86 -4.78
C ILE A 325 5.62 2.27 -4.39
N LEU A 326 6.86 2.68 -4.64
CA LEU A 326 7.38 3.96 -4.16
C LEU A 326 6.75 5.15 -4.89
N VAL A 327 6.47 5.05 -6.20
CA VAL A 327 5.72 6.10 -6.92
C VAL A 327 4.28 6.19 -6.42
N GLN A 328 3.61 5.05 -6.17
CA GLN A 328 2.25 5.03 -5.65
C GLN A 328 2.16 5.62 -4.24
N GLN A 329 3.13 5.33 -3.38
CA GLN A 329 3.21 5.85 -2.01
C GLN A 329 3.54 7.34 -2.00
N PHE A 330 4.49 7.79 -2.82
CA PHE A 330 4.78 9.22 -2.96
C PHE A 330 3.58 9.99 -3.52
N GLY A 331 2.84 9.41 -4.46
CA GLY A 331 1.59 9.97 -4.96
C GLY A 331 0.47 10.02 -3.92
N THR A 332 0.35 8.98 -3.09
CA THR A 332 -0.61 8.96 -1.97
C THR A 332 -0.30 10.06 -0.96
N LEU A 333 0.97 10.23 -0.60
CA LEU A 333 1.43 11.30 0.27
C LEU A 333 1.08 12.69 -0.31
N ALA A 334 1.26 12.87 -1.62
CA ALA A 334 0.89 14.09 -2.33
C ALA A 334 -0.63 14.38 -2.34
N LEU A 335 -1.46 13.33 -2.35
CA LEU A 335 -2.91 13.45 -2.25
C LEU A 335 -3.37 13.77 -0.83
N CYS A 336 -2.66 13.27 0.19
CA CYS A 336 -2.92 13.55 1.60
C CYS A 336 -2.48 14.95 2.01
N TYR A 337 -1.39 15.48 1.45
CA TYR A 337 -0.88 16.80 1.81
C TYR A 337 -1.94 17.90 1.68
N ASN A 338 -2.09 18.70 2.75
CA ASN A 338 -3.05 19.79 2.91
C ASN A 338 -4.51 19.38 2.57
N ASN A 339 -4.94 18.17 2.96
CA ASN A 339 -6.26 17.62 2.60
C ASN A 339 -7.05 17.17 3.84
N ILE A 340 -8.06 17.95 4.23
CA ILE A 340 -8.95 17.65 5.37
C ILE A 340 -9.66 16.30 5.24
N ASN A 341 -9.80 15.77 4.01
CA ASN A 341 -10.51 14.52 3.80
C ASN A 341 -9.83 13.33 4.47
N VAL A 342 -8.52 13.38 4.80
CA VAL A 342 -7.84 12.33 5.59
C VAL A 342 -8.54 12.08 6.93
N PHE A 343 -9.19 13.12 7.50
CA PHE A 343 -9.91 13.05 8.76
C PHE A 343 -11.42 12.79 8.61
N ARG A 344 -11.92 12.66 7.37
CA ARG A 344 -13.37 12.56 7.06
C ARG A 344 -13.73 11.34 6.24
N SER A 345 -12.80 10.87 5.41
CA SER A 345 -12.99 9.77 4.48
C SER A 345 -11.64 9.18 4.09
N LYS A 346 -11.67 8.07 3.35
CA LYS A 346 -10.45 7.45 2.85
C LYS A 346 -9.89 8.24 1.68
N VAL A 347 -8.69 8.79 1.85
CA VAL A 347 -7.92 9.44 0.77
C VAL A 347 -7.00 8.41 0.13
N GLY A 348 -6.78 8.48 -1.17
CA GLY A 348 -5.84 7.58 -1.85
C GLY A 348 -5.90 7.73 -3.37
N PRO A 349 -4.93 7.14 -4.09
CA PRO A 349 -4.95 7.13 -5.54
C PRO A 349 -6.15 6.32 -6.03
N ARG A 350 -7.00 6.96 -6.82
CA ARG A 350 -8.10 6.29 -7.51
C ARG A 350 -7.59 5.22 -8.48
N LEU A 351 -8.45 4.26 -8.83
CA LEU A 351 -8.05 3.06 -9.56
C LEU A 351 -7.34 3.36 -10.88
N GLY A 352 -7.83 4.31 -11.66
CA GLY A 352 -7.21 4.65 -12.95
C GLY A 352 -5.86 5.37 -12.82
N LEU A 353 -5.60 6.08 -11.71
CA LEU A 353 -4.27 6.58 -11.39
C LEU A 353 -3.31 5.43 -11.06
N ASN A 354 -3.75 4.42 -10.30
CA ASN A 354 -2.94 3.22 -10.07
C ASN A 354 -2.65 2.48 -11.37
N ALA A 355 -3.64 2.34 -12.26
CA ALA A 355 -3.44 1.74 -13.59
C ALA A 355 -2.41 2.52 -14.42
N LYS A 356 -2.41 3.86 -14.34
CA LYS A 356 -1.36 4.69 -14.96
C LYS A 356 0.01 4.42 -14.38
N ILE A 357 0.16 4.40 -13.06
CA ILE A 357 1.45 4.15 -12.41
C ILE A 357 1.96 2.76 -12.82
N ILE A 358 1.14 1.72 -12.75
CA ILE A 358 1.50 0.35 -13.14
C ILE A 358 1.94 0.29 -14.60
N GLU A 359 1.19 0.91 -15.51
CA GLU A 359 1.47 0.79 -16.94
C GLU A 359 2.65 1.64 -17.39
N ARG A 360 2.81 2.83 -16.80
CA ARG A 360 3.66 3.87 -17.33
C ARG A 360 4.97 4.06 -16.55
N THR A 361 5.08 3.58 -15.32
CA THR A 361 6.35 3.60 -14.56
C THR A 361 7.18 2.36 -14.91
N ARG A 362 8.04 2.48 -15.93
CA ARG A 362 8.87 1.35 -16.42
C ARG A 362 10.36 1.57 -16.32
N THR A 363 10.79 2.82 -16.27
CA THR A 363 12.21 3.21 -16.25
C THR A 363 12.47 4.23 -15.16
N MET A 364 13.73 4.44 -14.80
CA MET A 364 14.09 5.46 -13.82
C MET A 364 13.71 6.88 -14.30
N SER A 365 13.72 7.13 -15.62
CA SER A 365 13.19 8.37 -16.20
C SER A 365 11.72 8.59 -15.87
N ASP A 366 10.90 7.53 -15.94
CA ASP A 366 9.48 7.61 -15.57
C ASP A 366 9.30 7.82 -14.05
N VAL A 367 10.17 7.20 -13.21
CA VAL A 367 10.18 7.42 -11.74
C VAL A 367 10.49 8.87 -11.39
N TYR A 368 11.58 9.44 -11.93
CA TYR A 368 11.94 10.84 -11.71
C TYR A 368 10.83 11.78 -12.20
N GLY A 369 10.22 11.48 -13.36
CA GLY A 369 9.08 12.23 -13.88
C GLY A 369 7.89 12.23 -12.90
N ALA A 370 7.55 11.07 -12.36
CA ALA A 370 6.46 10.91 -11.40
C ALA A 370 6.71 11.65 -10.08
N PHE A 371 7.90 11.48 -9.49
CA PHE A 371 8.29 12.19 -8.26
C PHE A 371 8.28 13.71 -8.47
N PHE A 372 8.77 14.18 -9.61
CA PHE A 372 8.75 15.61 -9.94
C PHE A 372 7.32 16.16 -10.09
N GLU A 373 6.42 15.43 -10.75
CA GLU A 373 4.99 15.79 -10.85
C GLU A 373 4.31 15.86 -9.48
N PHE A 374 4.49 14.84 -8.64
CA PHE A 374 3.91 14.82 -7.30
C PHE A 374 4.49 15.90 -6.39
N CYS A 375 5.78 16.25 -6.54
CA CYS A 375 6.34 17.42 -5.88
C CYS A 375 5.65 18.71 -6.33
N ASN A 376 5.41 18.91 -7.63
CA ASN A 376 4.67 20.08 -8.11
C ASN A 376 3.24 20.13 -7.56
N LEU A 377 2.55 18.98 -7.51
CA LEU A 377 1.23 18.88 -6.90
C LEU A 377 1.27 19.32 -5.43
N MET A 378 2.21 18.79 -4.63
CA MET A 378 2.34 19.18 -3.21
C MET A 378 2.69 20.67 -3.07
N LYS A 379 3.66 21.19 -3.83
CA LYS A 379 4.03 22.62 -3.81
C LYS A 379 2.84 23.52 -4.12
N SER A 380 1.97 23.13 -5.06
CA SER A 380 0.77 23.91 -5.41
C SER A 380 -0.26 23.99 -4.28
N LYS A 381 -0.19 23.08 -3.30
CA LYS A 381 -1.07 23.02 -2.13
C LYS A 381 -0.45 23.64 -0.87
N VAL A 382 0.80 24.09 -0.90
CA VAL A 382 1.45 24.65 0.30
C VAL A 382 0.77 25.97 0.67
N ASP A 383 0.16 26.01 1.85
CA ASP A 383 -0.26 27.26 2.48
C ASP A 383 0.95 27.94 3.13
N LYS A 384 1.17 29.22 2.81
CA LYS A 384 2.28 30.02 3.37
C LYS A 384 2.13 30.28 4.87
N HIS A 385 0.92 30.14 5.42
CA HIS A 385 0.64 30.30 6.85
C HIS A 385 0.78 28.99 7.63
N ASP A 386 1.02 27.87 6.95
CA ASP A 386 1.28 26.61 7.63
C ASP A 386 2.63 26.65 8.37
N PRO A 387 2.71 26.20 9.64
CA PRO A 387 3.96 26.24 10.42
C PRO A 387 5.13 25.48 9.76
N ASN A 388 4.84 24.49 8.92
CA ASN A 388 5.82 23.65 8.24
C ASN A 388 6.07 24.08 6.78
N ALA A 389 5.46 25.17 6.30
CA ALA A 389 5.49 25.57 4.89
C ALA A 389 6.92 25.68 4.33
N THR A 390 7.82 26.37 5.04
CA THR A 390 9.20 26.59 4.61
C THR A 390 9.99 25.29 4.50
N GLU A 391 9.90 24.44 5.52
CA GLU A 391 10.59 23.14 5.54
C GLU A 391 10.05 22.22 4.45
N THR A 392 8.73 22.20 4.26
CA THR A 392 8.09 21.40 3.21
C THR A 392 8.57 21.83 1.83
N VAL A 393 8.57 23.13 1.54
CA VAL A 393 9.06 23.65 0.26
C VAL A 393 10.52 23.30 0.04
N SER A 394 11.36 23.44 1.07
CA SER A 394 12.79 23.10 0.99
C SER A 394 13.00 21.61 0.65
N ARG A 395 12.29 20.70 1.30
CA ARG A 395 12.38 19.25 1.01
C ARG A 395 11.88 18.91 -0.39
N LEU A 396 10.76 19.49 -0.81
CA LEU A 396 10.23 19.29 -2.16
C LEU A 396 11.20 19.81 -3.21
N GLU A 397 11.87 20.94 -2.96
CA GLU A 397 12.91 21.48 -3.85
C GLU A 397 14.15 20.59 -3.93
N ALA A 398 14.58 19.99 -2.82
CA ALA A 398 15.67 19.03 -2.82
C ALA A 398 15.33 17.79 -3.68
N ILE A 399 14.13 17.23 -3.51
CA ILE A 399 13.67 16.08 -4.31
C ILE A 399 13.57 16.45 -5.80
N GLN A 400 13.02 17.62 -6.11
CA GLN A 400 12.94 18.12 -7.49
C GLN A 400 14.33 18.31 -8.09
N LYS A 401 15.29 18.83 -7.31
CA LYS A 401 16.67 19.01 -7.74
C LYS A 401 17.32 17.68 -8.09
N ILE A 402 17.17 16.64 -7.27
CA ILE A 402 17.65 15.28 -7.58
C ILE A 402 17.06 14.80 -8.92
N CYS A 403 15.76 15.00 -9.12
CA CYS A 403 15.10 14.63 -10.37
C CYS A 403 15.68 15.41 -11.57
N MET A 404 15.90 16.73 -11.44
CA MET A 404 16.46 17.56 -12.52
C MET A 404 17.92 17.22 -12.83
N ASP A 405 18.75 17.08 -11.79
CA ASP A 405 20.18 16.80 -11.91
C ASP A 405 20.46 15.40 -12.46
N SER A 406 19.47 14.50 -12.43
CA SER A 406 19.56 13.18 -13.10
C SER A 406 19.78 13.28 -14.61
N GLY A 407 19.40 14.40 -15.26
CA GLY A 407 19.40 14.55 -16.72
C GLY A 407 18.38 13.66 -17.45
N MET A 408 17.54 12.91 -16.73
CA MET A 408 16.60 11.93 -17.29
C MET A 408 15.16 12.44 -17.35
N LEU A 409 14.87 13.68 -16.93
CA LEU A 409 13.52 14.24 -16.97
C LEU A 409 13.04 14.44 -18.40
N ASN A 410 12.04 13.65 -18.79
CA ASN A 410 11.34 13.85 -20.04
C ASN A 410 10.08 14.70 -19.82
N TYR A 411 10.23 16.02 -19.98
CA TYR A 411 9.15 16.99 -19.80
C TYR A 411 7.94 16.76 -20.74
N ARG A 412 8.10 15.96 -21.82
CA ARG A 412 7.00 15.61 -22.75
C ARG A 412 6.14 14.45 -22.25
N LYS A 413 6.58 13.74 -21.21
CA LYS A 413 5.89 12.59 -20.60
C LYS A 413 5.17 12.94 -19.28
N PHE A 414 4.94 14.22 -18.97
CA PHE A 414 4.25 14.56 -17.72
C PHE A 414 2.74 14.22 -17.78
N TYR A 415 2.36 12.98 -17.52
CA TYR A 415 1.04 12.44 -17.83
C TYR A 415 0.36 11.67 -16.69
N ILE A 416 1.02 11.51 -15.54
CA ILE A 416 0.43 10.77 -14.41
C ILE A 416 -0.66 11.66 -13.80
N ILE A 417 -0.29 12.92 -13.54
CA ILE A 417 -1.16 14.00 -13.11
C ILE A 417 -1.31 14.93 -14.31
N ARG A 418 -2.19 14.59 -15.26
CA ARG A 418 -2.58 15.58 -16.28
C ARG A 418 -3.12 16.79 -15.51
N SER A 419 -2.39 17.91 -15.54
CA SER A 419 -2.79 19.12 -14.82
C SER A 419 -4.22 19.48 -15.21
N GLN A 420 -4.94 20.13 -14.30
CA GLN A 420 -6.36 20.52 -14.34
C GLN A 420 -6.86 21.27 -15.59
N LYS A 421 -6.15 21.25 -16.72
CA LYS A 421 -6.73 21.50 -18.04
C LYS A 421 -7.57 20.27 -18.43
N GLY A 422 -8.83 20.28 -17.97
CA GLY A 422 -9.80 19.21 -18.17
C GLY A 422 -9.87 18.67 -19.59
N TYR A 423 -10.39 17.45 -19.73
CA TYR A 423 -10.74 16.88 -21.02
C TYR A 423 -11.73 17.78 -21.74
N ASN A 424 -11.59 17.91 -23.06
CA ASN A 424 -12.49 18.72 -23.87
C ASN A 424 -13.93 18.25 -23.63
N SER A 425 -14.83 19.15 -23.24
CA SER A 425 -16.21 18.81 -22.81
C SER A 425 -16.95 17.96 -23.83
N ILE A 426 -16.62 18.10 -25.12
CA ILE A 426 -17.17 17.29 -26.22
C ILE A 426 -16.77 15.81 -26.12
N LEU A 427 -15.55 15.51 -25.69
CA LEU A 427 -15.05 14.14 -25.53
C LEU A 427 -15.72 13.45 -24.33
N ILE A 428 -15.93 14.20 -23.25
CA ILE A 428 -16.69 13.73 -22.07
C ILE A 428 -18.14 13.44 -22.48
N VAL A 429 -18.81 14.38 -23.15
CA VAL A 429 -20.19 14.20 -23.63
C VAL A 429 -20.32 13.03 -24.60
N GLY A 430 -19.38 12.87 -25.54
CA GLY A 430 -19.37 11.75 -26.48
C GLY A 430 -19.25 10.38 -25.79
N LEU A 431 -18.37 10.26 -24.80
CA LEU A 431 -18.22 9.04 -24.02
C LEU A 431 -19.45 8.76 -23.13
N SER A 432 -20.05 9.80 -22.52
CA SER A 432 -21.29 9.66 -21.75
C SER A 432 -22.44 9.15 -22.62
N VAL A 433 -22.60 9.66 -23.84
CA VAL A 433 -23.63 9.20 -24.78
C VAL A 433 -23.37 7.75 -25.21
N LEU A 434 -22.12 7.38 -25.48
CA LEU A 434 -21.75 6.01 -25.85
C LEU A 434 -22.07 5.02 -24.71
N ILE A 435 -21.67 5.33 -23.47
CA ILE A 435 -21.92 4.48 -22.31
C ILE A 435 -23.41 4.35 -22.03
N LEU A 436 -24.17 5.46 -22.07
CA LEU A 436 -25.63 5.43 -21.91
C LEU A 436 -26.31 4.59 -22.99
N SER A 437 -25.81 4.62 -24.23
CA SER A 437 -26.31 3.81 -25.34
C SER A 437 -26.04 2.32 -25.12
N ILE A 438 -24.86 1.97 -24.59
CA ILE A 438 -24.50 0.58 -24.25
C ILE A 438 -25.36 0.08 -23.08
N VAL A 439 -25.53 0.87 -22.02
CA VAL A 439 -26.38 0.52 -20.88
C VAL A 439 -27.83 0.34 -21.33
N ALA A 440 -28.37 1.28 -22.11
CA ALA A 440 -29.72 1.17 -22.66
C ALA A 440 -29.90 -0.08 -23.55
N TYR A 441 -28.89 -0.43 -24.35
CA TYR A 441 -28.88 -1.64 -25.17
C TYR A 441 -28.88 -2.92 -24.33
N LEU A 442 -28.10 -2.96 -23.25
CA LEU A 442 -28.03 -4.12 -22.33
C LEU A 442 -29.31 -4.28 -21.49
N SER A 443 -29.88 -3.17 -21.01
CA SER A 443 -31.16 -3.15 -20.28
C SER A 443 -32.33 -3.59 -21.18
N ALA A 444 -32.36 -3.15 -22.44
CA ALA A 444 -33.40 -3.55 -23.41
C ALA A 444 -33.39 -5.06 -23.72
N ARG A 445 -32.26 -5.74 -23.50
CA ARG A 445 -32.12 -7.19 -23.72
C ARG A 445 -32.31 -8.05 -22.46
N ARG A 446 -32.71 -7.47 -21.31
CA ARG A 446 -32.84 -8.15 -20.00
C ARG A 446 -31.59 -8.96 -19.60
N LEU A 447 -30.39 -8.47 -19.94
CA LEU A 447 -29.12 -9.09 -19.52
C LEU A 447 -28.59 -8.50 -18.20
N VAL A 448 -29.29 -7.51 -17.64
CA VAL A 448 -29.09 -6.97 -16.29
C VAL A 448 -30.48 -6.79 -15.67
N ILE A 449 -30.72 -7.41 -14.51
CA ILE A 449 -31.76 -7.06 -13.54
C ILE A 449 -31.04 -6.46 -12.34
#